data_AF-X1GV93-F1
#
_entry.id   AF-X1GV93-F1
#
_cell.length_a   1.000
_cell.length_b   1.000
_cell.length_c   1.000
_cell.angle_alpha   90.00
_cell.angle_beta   90.00
_cell.angle_gamma   90.00
#
_symmetry.space_group_name_H-M   'P 1'
#
loop_
_entity.id
_entity.type
_entity.pdbx_description
1 polymer ?
#
loop_
_entity_poly.entity_id
_entity_poly.type
_entity_poly.pdbx_seq_one_letter_code
_entity_poly.pdbx_strand_id
1 'polypeptide(L)'
;MKNDITVGLDYSHNNMLTLEASSYTDFTQFLFTSAYKLGKIEAGFHSIEKVKNYNAIVMSIPKNINLSPKEIEVLEEYVRTGGSLLIIGSQGGERSNRTNINELTRKFGFEFVTDEINDSVNYVNLQKRPLLA
;
A
#
# COMPACT_ATOMS: atom_id res chain seq x y z
N MET A 1 -4.42 -1.69 -28.46
CA MET A 1 -3.63 -0.61 -27.82
C MET A 1 -2.90 -1.25 -26.64
N LYS A 2 -1.58 -1.13 -26.54
CA LYS A 2 -0.88 -1.48 -25.29
C LYS A 2 -1.30 -0.43 -24.26
N ASN A 3 -2.10 -0.83 -23.27
CA ASN A 3 -2.30 0.02 -22.10
C ASN A 3 -0.98 0.05 -21.34
N ASP A 4 -0.28 1.17 -21.40
CA ASP A 4 0.92 1.41 -20.58
C ASP A 4 0.47 1.66 -19.13
N ILE A 5 0.13 0.58 -18.43
CA ILE A 5 -0.27 0.63 -17.03
C ILE A 5 0.95 1.01 -16.18
N THR A 6 0.82 2.09 -15.43
CA THR A 6 1.86 2.59 -14.52
C THR A 6 1.42 2.39 -13.07
N VAL A 7 2.28 1.76 -12.27
CA VAL A 7 2.05 1.47 -10.85
C VAL A 7 3.05 2.25 -10.01
N GLY A 8 2.56 3.05 -9.07
CA GLY A 8 3.36 3.81 -8.14
C GLY A 8 3.49 3.10 -6.80
N LEU A 9 4.70 2.84 -6.33
CA LEU A 9 4.96 2.31 -4.99
C LEU A 9 5.33 3.44 -4.05
N ASP A 10 4.74 3.45 -2.86
CA ASP A 10 5.09 4.41 -1.81
C ASP A 10 6.51 4.17 -1.28
N TYR A 11 7.34 5.20 -1.29
CA TYR A 11 8.67 5.23 -0.66
C TYR A 11 8.81 6.35 0.37
N SER A 12 7.73 7.08 0.62
CA SER A 12 7.72 8.28 1.48
C SER A 12 7.29 8.00 2.93
N HIS A 13 6.61 6.87 3.20
CA HIS A 13 6.03 6.59 4.51
C HIS A 13 6.57 5.34 5.21
N ASN A 14 7.86 5.05 5.05
CA ASN A 14 8.50 3.84 5.60
C ASN A 14 7.76 2.55 5.19
N ASN A 15 7.25 2.54 3.96
CA ASN A 15 6.57 1.40 3.36
C ASN A 15 7.48 0.15 3.44
N MET A 16 6.94 -0.96 3.93
CA MET A 16 7.67 -2.22 3.97
C MET A 16 7.67 -2.93 2.61
N LEU A 17 6.72 -2.62 1.73
CA LEU A 17 6.57 -3.17 0.39
C LEU A 17 7.39 -2.37 -0.62
N THR A 18 8.70 -2.51 -0.57
CA THR A 18 9.61 -1.91 -1.56
C THR A 18 10.00 -2.92 -2.63
N LEU A 19 10.40 -2.44 -3.82
CA LEU A 19 10.89 -3.28 -4.92
C LEU A 19 12.15 -4.09 -4.53
N GLU A 20 12.93 -3.57 -3.58
CA GLU A 20 14.17 -4.17 -3.10
C GLU A 20 13.95 -5.17 -1.95
N ALA A 21 12.76 -5.22 -1.36
CA ALA A 21 12.48 -6.09 -0.23
C ALA A 21 12.36 -7.56 -0.68
N SER A 22 13.33 -8.38 -0.26
CA SER A 22 13.37 -9.83 -0.58
C SER A 22 12.16 -10.61 -0.06
N SER A 23 11.46 -10.10 0.95
CA SER A 23 10.21 -10.69 1.45
C SER A 23 9.05 -10.61 0.46
N TYR A 24 9.17 -9.81 -0.60
CA TYR A 24 8.10 -9.55 -1.58
C TYR A 24 8.52 -9.83 -3.02
N THR A 25 9.58 -10.61 -3.23
CA THR A 25 10.13 -10.90 -4.57
C THR A 25 9.09 -11.48 -5.54
N ASP A 26 8.18 -12.34 -5.08
CA ASP A 26 7.16 -12.91 -5.96
C ASP A 26 6.16 -11.85 -6.45
N PHE A 27 5.78 -10.92 -5.57
CA PHE A 27 4.90 -9.81 -5.94
C PHE A 27 5.61 -8.82 -6.88
N THR A 28 6.87 -8.49 -6.62
CA THR A 28 7.63 -7.60 -7.51
C THR A 28 7.86 -8.27 -8.88
N GLN A 29 8.16 -9.57 -8.90
CA GLN A 29 8.28 -10.35 -10.13
C GLN A 29 6.96 -10.40 -10.90
N PHE A 30 5.82 -10.55 -10.23
CA PHE A 30 4.50 -10.47 -10.85
C PHE A 30 4.28 -9.10 -11.52
N LEU A 31 4.61 -8.00 -10.83
CA LEU A 31 4.50 -6.65 -11.40
C LEU A 31 5.40 -6.46 -12.64
N PHE A 32 6.63 -6.97 -12.60
CA PHE A 32 7.56 -6.91 -13.75
C PHE A 32 7.09 -7.76 -14.94
N THR A 33 6.65 -8.98 -14.68
CA THR A 33 6.19 -9.92 -15.73
C THR A 33 4.88 -9.50 -16.38
N SER A 34 4.06 -8.71 -15.67
CA SER A 34 2.83 -8.11 -16.18
C SER A 34 3.06 -6.92 -17.14
N ALA A 35 4.32 -6.58 -17.44
CA ALA A 35 4.71 -5.46 -18.30
C ALA A 35 4.21 -4.09 -17.80
N TYR A 36 4.04 -3.91 -16.49
CA TYR A 36 3.70 -2.64 -15.88
C TYR A 36 4.94 -1.73 -15.77
N LYS A 37 4.74 -0.42 -15.92
CA LYS A 37 5.77 0.58 -15.60
C LYS A 37 5.73 0.86 -14.12
N LEU A 38 6.84 0.62 -13.41
CA LEU A 38 6.91 0.83 -11.96
C LEU A 38 7.58 2.16 -11.65
N GLY A 39 6.97 2.96 -10.80
CA GLY A 39 7.54 4.22 -10.29
C GLY A 39 7.62 4.23 -8.77
N LYS A 40 8.58 4.99 -8.24
CA LYS A 40 8.76 5.21 -6.80
C LYS A 40 8.21 6.58 -6.43
N ILE A 41 7.35 6.64 -5.44
CA ILE A 41 6.79 7.88 -4.90
C ILE A 41 7.55 8.23 -3.62
N GLU A 42 8.64 8.99 -3.77
CA GLU A 42 9.52 9.35 -2.65
C GLU A 42 9.11 10.67 -1.97
N ALA A 43 8.39 11.53 -2.68
CA ALA A 43 8.06 12.88 -2.24
C ALA A 43 6.70 12.99 -1.52
N GLY A 44 6.04 11.87 -1.19
CA GLY A 44 4.70 11.90 -0.58
C GLY A 44 3.57 12.15 -1.57
N PHE A 45 2.35 12.16 -1.04
CA PHE A 45 1.11 12.30 -1.83
C PHE A 45 0.56 13.74 -1.80
N HIS A 46 1.40 14.74 -2.05
CA HIS A 46 1.01 16.14 -1.85
C HIS A 46 0.31 16.80 -3.06
N SER A 47 0.25 16.12 -4.22
CA SER A 47 -0.31 16.69 -5.45
C SER A 47 -1.12 15.65 -6.22
N ILE A 48 -2.38 16.02 -6.52
CA ILE A 48 -3.28 15.21 -7.33
C ILE A 48 -2.72 14.97 -8.74
N GLU A 49 -2.07 15.97 -9.33
CA GLU A 49 -1.46 15.88 -10.67
C GLU A 49 -0.34 14.84 -10.70
N LYS A 50 0.45 14.74 -9.62
CA LYS A 50 1.52 13.75 -9.52
C LYS A 50 0.98 12.33 -9.35
N VAL A 51 -0.01 12.13 -8.49
CA VAL A 51 -0.58 10.79 -8.23
C VAL A 51 -1.39 10.28 -9.44
N LYS A 52 -2.02 11.17 -10.22
CA LYS A 52 -2.74 10.81 -11.46
C LYS A 52 -1.85 10.28 -12.58
N ASN A 53 -0.53 10.41 -12.48
CA ASN A 53 0.40 9.76 -13.40
C ASN A 53 0.44 8.23 -13.22
N TYR A 54 -0.13 7.70 -12.14
CA TYR A 54 -0.20 6.28 -11.83
C TYR A 54 -1.63 5.77 -11.99
N ASN A 55 -1.79 4.63 -12.68
CA ASN A 55 -3.07 3.92 -12.76
C ASN A 55 -3.41 3.25 -11.44
N ALA A 56 -2.40 2.78 -10.71
CA ALA A 56 -2.54 2.23 -9.37
C ALA A 56 -1.41 2.71 -8.45
N ILE A 57 -1.73 2.91 -7.18
CA ILE A 57 -0.78 3.16 -6.10
C ILE A 57 -0.79 1.96 -5.14
N VAL A 58 0.39 1.49 -4.75
CA VAL A 58 0.59 0.41 -3.79
C VAL A 58 1.35 0.95 -2.58
N MET A 59 0.81 0.71 -1.40
CA MET A 59 1.45 1.06 -0.13
C MET A 59 1.19 0.00 0.94
N SER A 60 2.15 -0.23 1.84
CA SER A 60 1.84 -0.87 3.12
C SER A 60 1.21 0.13 4.08
N ILE A 61 0.67 -0.35 5.20
CA ILE A 61 0.42 0.53 6.36
C ILE A 61 1.74 1.30 6.66
N PRO A 62 1.71 2.64 6.72
CA PRO A 62 2.86 3.45 7.08
C PRO A 62 3.43 3.08 8.45
N LYS A 63 4.75 3.17 8.62
CA LYS A 63 5.41 2.75 9.87
C LYS A 63 6.12 3.91 10.57
N ASN A 64 5.71 4.19 11.81
CA ASN A 64 6.19 5.30 12.64
C ASN A 64 6.06 6.68 11.98
N ILE A 65 5.08 6.84 11.10
CA ILE A 65 4.81 8.09 10.38
C ILE A 65 3.32 8.16 10.05
N ASN A 66 2.78 9.37 10.14
CA ASN A 66 1.39 9.67 9.78
C ASN A 66 1.33 10.23 8.36
N LEU A 67 0.26 9.89 7.64
CA LEU A 67 -0.16 10.63 6.46
C LEU A 67 -0.60 12.03 6.91
N SER A 68 -0.15 13.06 6.21
CA SER A 68 -0.66 14.41 6.46
C SER A 68 -2.12 14.53 6.02
N PRO A 69 -2.90 15.48 6.57
CA PRO A 69 -4.27 15.73 6.11
C PRO A 69 -4.35 15.98 4.60
N LYS A 70 -3.35 16.67 4.04
CA LYS A 70 -3.29 16.94 2.61
C LYS A 70 -3.11 15.67 1.78
N GLU A 71 -2.30 14.72 2.25
CA GLU A 71 -2.09 13.44 1.56
C GLU A 71 -3.35 12.59 1.59
N ILE A 72 -4.07 12.60 2.72
CA ILE A 72 -5.35 11.91 2.84
C ILE A 72 -6.36 12.49 1.82
N GLU A 73 -6.48 13.82 1.72
CA GLU A 73 -7.33 14.48 0.72
C GLU A 73 -6.95 14.09 -0.71
N VAL A 74 -5.66 14.10 -1.03
CA VAL A 74 -5.16 13.77 -2.38
C VAL A 74 -5.43 12.30 -2.73
N LEU A 75 -5.19 11.38 -1.80
CA LEU A 75 -5.45 9.95 -2.00
C LEU A 75 -6.96 9.66 -2.10
N GLU A 76 -7.79 10.33 -1.30
CA GLU A 76 -9.24 10.25 -1.42
C GLU A 76 -9.72 10.72 -2.80
N GLU A 77 -9.27 11.89 -3.25
CA GLU A 77 -9.63 12.43 -4.57
C GLU A 77 -9.12 11.51 -5.70
N TYR A 78 -7.88 11.01 -5.59
CA TYR A 78 -7.31 10.08 -6.56
C TYR A 78 -8.19 8.85 -6.77
N VAL A 79 -8.63 8.20 -5.69
CA VAL A 79 -9.51 7.02 -5.78
C VAL A 79 -10.89 7.40 -6.33
N ARG A 80 -11.48 8.49 -5.85
CA ARG A 80 -12.79 8.96 -6.33
C ARG A 80 -12.81 9.37 -7.81
N THR A 81 -11.66 9.71 -8.37
CA THR A 81 -11.50 10.07 -9.79
C THR A 81 -11.04 8.92 -10.67
N GLY A 82 -11.04 7.68 -10.16
CA GLY A 82 -10.79 6.46 -10.93
C GLY A 82 -9.39 5.85 -10.74
N GLY A 83 -8.55 6.45 -9.89
CA GLY A 83 -7.30 5.85 -9.45
C GLY A 83 -7.53 4.59 -8.60
N SER A 84 -6.61 3.63 -8.68
CA SER A 84 -6.68 2.41 -7.87
C SER A 84 -5.70 2.48 -6.70
N LEU A 85 -6.14 2.20 -5.48
CA LEU A 85 -5.28 2.19 -4.29
C LEU A 85 -5.28 0.80 -3.65
N LEU A 86 -4.11 0.18 -3.57
CA LEU A 86 -3.87 -1.06 -2.85
C LEU A 86 -3.12 -0.76 -1.55
N ILE A 87 -3.78 -0.98 -0.41
CA ILE A 87 -3.20 -0.82 0.91
C ILE A 87 -3.05 -2.19 1.55
N ILE A 88 -1.84 -2.54 1.97
CA ILE A 88 -1.54 -3.85 2.55
C ILE A 88 -1.15 -3.67 4.02
N GLY A 89 -1.90 -4.30 4.90
CA GLY A 89 -1.62 -4.36 6.33
C GLY A 89 -0.90 -5.64 6.74
N SER A 90 -0.24 -5.56 7.89
CA SER A 90 0.18 -6.73 8.67
C SER A 90 -0.49 -6.69 10.04
N GLN A 91 -0.14 -7.62 10.92
CA GLN A 91 -0.71 -7.68 12.28
C GLN A 91 -0.58 -6.36 13.05
N GLY A 92 -1.57 -6.11 13.91
CA GLY A 92 -1.58 -5.00 14.86
C GLY A 92 -2.01 -3.65 14.29
N GLY A 93 -2.40 -3.59 13.01
CA GLY A 93 -3.08 -2.44 12.41
C GLY A 93 -2.41 -1.09 12.69
N GLU A 94 -3.22 -0.06 12.91
CA GLU A 94 -2.75 1.31 13.13
C GLU A 94 -1.85 1.47 14.36
N ARG A 95 -2.22 0.88 15.51
CA ARG A 95 -1.50 1.07 16.78
C ARG A 95 -0.10 0.48 16.75
N SER A 96 0.06 -0.74 16.22
CA SER A 96 1.38 -1.39 16.14
C SER A 96 2.30 -0.69 15.15
N ASN A 97 1.74 -0.06 14.12
CA ASN A 97 2.49 0.68 13.12
C ASN A 97 2.69 2.16 13.48
N ARG A 98 2.05 2.67 14.53
CA ARG A 98 2.14 4.07 14.98
C ARG A 98 1.89 5.06 13.84
N THR A 99 0.73 4.92 13.21
CA THR A 99 0.29 5.75 12.08
C THR A 99 -1.16 6.23 12.29
N ASN A 100 -1.73 6.92 11.30
CA ASN A 100 -3.13 7.36 11.21
C ASN A 100 -3.84 6.81 9.96
N ILE A 101 -3.42 5.63 9.46
CA ILE A 101 -3.94 5.06 8.21
C ILE A 101 -5.48 4.92 8.21
N ASN A 102 -6.11 4.73 9.38
CA ASN A 102 -7.56 4.60 9.45
C ASN A 102 -8.29 5.92 9.18
N GLU A 103 -7.63 7.08 9.29
CA GLU A 103 -8.20 8.36 8.82
C GLU A 103 -8.45 8.35 7.31
N LEU A 104 -7.60 7.66 6.54
CA LEU A 104 -7.78 7.45 5.10
C LEU A 104 -8.80 6.33 4.83
N THR A 105 -8.61 5.14 5.40
CA THR A 105 -9.43 3.97 5.01
C THR A 105 -10.90 4.12 5.39
N ARG A 106 -11.21 4.83 6.48
CA ARG A 106 -12.59 5.12 6.89
C ARG A 106 -13.36 5.93 5.84
N LYS A 107 -12.67 6.72 4.99
CA LYS A 107 -13.28 7.41 3.85
C LYS A 107 -13.87 6.44 2.80
N PHE A 108 -13.36 5.20 2.80
CA PHE A 108 -13.78 4.10 1.94
C PHE A 108 -14.59 3.03 2.67
N GLY A 109 -14.97 3.27 3.93
CA GLY A 109 -15.88 2.40 4.69
C GLY A 109 -15.22 1.20 5.38
N PHE A 110 -13.89 1.19 5.57
CA PHE A 110 -13.20 0.13 6.31
C PHE A 110 -12.07 0.67 7.19
N GLU A 111 -11.56 -0.16 8.09
CA GLU A 111 -10.40 0.15 8.93
C GLU A 111 -9.53 -1.08 9.19
N PHE A 112 -8.24 -0.85 9.45
CA PHE A 112 -7.33 -1.86 9.94
C PHE A 112 -7.44 -1.96 11.46
N VAL A 113 -7.97 -3.08 11.93
CA VAL A 113 -8.12 -3.38 13.36
C VAL A 113 -6.74 -3.67 13.97
N THR A 114 -6.57 -3.30 15.24
CA THR A 114 -5.37 -3.62 16.02
C THR A 114 -5.52 -4.98 16.66
N ASP A 115 -5.31 -6.04 15.89
CA ASP A 115 -5.34 -7.42 16.34
C ASP A 115 -4.33 -8.30 15.59
N GLU A 116 -4.28 -9.57 15.95
CA GLU A 116 -3.56 -10.59 15.20
C GLU A 116 -4.44 -11.81 15.01
N ILE A 117 -4.52 -12.28 13.77
CA ILE A 117 -5.20 -13.53 13.45
C ILE A 117 -4.23 -14.68 13.68
N ASN A 118 -4.61 -15.59 14.58
CA ASN A 118 -3.86 -16.79 14.93
C ASN A 118 -4.65 -18.02 14.50
N ASP A 119 -4.01 -18.95 13.77
CA ASP A 119 -4.59 -20.26 13.53
C ASP A 119 -4.46 -21.11 14.80
N SER A 120 -5.59 -21.59 15.33
CA SER A 120 -5.62 -22.43 16.54
C SER A 120 -5.02 -23.83 16.34
N VAL A 121 -4.82 -24.28 15.10
CA VAL A 121 -4.34 -25.62 14.75
C VAL A 121 -2.92 -25.59 14.17
N ASN A 122 -2.64 -24.69 13.23
CA ASN A 122 -1.32 -24.57 12.60
C ASN A 122 -0.57 -23.33 13.08
N TYR A 123 -0.58 -23.06 14.39
CA TYR A 123 0.18 -21.96 15.02
C TYR A 123 1.70 -22.21 14.94
N VAL A 124 2.25 -22.13 13.75
CA VAL A 124 3.69 -22.11 13.51
C VAL A 124 4.12 -20.64 13.55
N ASN A 125 5.14 -20.32 14.35
CA ASN A 125 5.84 -19.02 14.36
C ASN A 125 6.60 -18.79 13.03
N LEU A 126 5.88 -18.80 11.91
CA LEU A 126 6.40 -18.63 10.56
C LEU A 126 5.84 -17.33 9.96
N GLN A 127 6.66 -16.74 9.10
CA GLN A 127 6.30 -15.52 8.37
C GLN A 127 5.09 -15.77 7.45
N LYS A 128 3.99 -15.04 7.67
CA LYS A 128 2.78 -15.09 6.82
C LYS A 128 3.06 -14.36 5.50
N ARG A 129 2.72 -14.96 4.35
CA ARG A 129 2.93 -14.38 3.00
C ARG A 129 1.65 -14.49 2.16
N PRO A 130 1.26 -13.44 1.41
CA PRO A 130 0.19 -13.55 0.43
C PRO A 130 0.55 -14.59 -0.64
N LEU A 131 -0.34 -15.55 -0.88
CA LEU A 131 -0.23 -16.47 -2.01
C LEU A 131 -0.92 -15.82 -3.21
N LEU A 132 -0.16 -15.58 -4.27
CA LEU A 132 -0.70 -15.19 -5.56
C LEU A 132 -0.79 -16.48 -6.39
N ALA A 133 -2.00 -16.87 -6.78
CA ALA A 133 -2.29 -18.02 -7.63
C ALA A 133 -2.67 -17.56 -9.04
#